data_AF-A0AAU2E2D5-F1
#
_entry.id   AF-A0AAU2E2D5-F1
#
_cell.length_a   1.000
_cell.length_b   1.000
_cell.length_c   1.000
_cell.angle_alpha   90.00
_cell.angle_beta   90.00
_cell.angle_gamma   90.00
#
_symmetry.space_group_name_H-M   'P 1'
#
loop_
_entity.id
_entity.type
_entity.pdbx_description
1 polymer ?
#
loop_
_entity_poly.entity_id
_entity_poly.type
_entity_poly.pdbx_seq_one_letter_code
_entity_poly.pdbx_strand_id
1 'polypeptide(L)'
;MAPRPLHAVPALTAVLLLASGCGDAEPAEPDRGKVFAADRPAIEVAAGAEFSIRVEDNPSTGMTWIVEDPQPDPAVARFQDSRYQPSASGEGKAGAGGTRDLTFRAEAAGQTRIALRRCLPTSCTNGEIRPGQEQDVQHLSYTLTVR
;
A
#
# COMPACT_ATOMS: atom_id res chain seq x y z
N MET A 1 80.58 32.70 -6.46
CA MET A 1 79.34 32.82 -5.65
C MET A 1 78.17 32.49 -6.56
N ALA A 2 77.53 31.34 -6.34
CA ALA A 2 76.56 30.76 -7.28
C ALA A 2 75.19 31.46 -7.23
N PRO A 3 74.47 31.50 -8.36
CA PRO A 3 73.02 31.36 -8.33
C PRO A 3 72.56 30.05 -8.99
N ARG A 4 71.60 29.42 -8.30
CA ARG A 4 71.01 28.10 -8.54
C ARG A 4 70.17 28.06 -9.83
N PRO A 5 70.20 26.96 -10.60
CA PRO A 5 69.17 26.65 -11.58
C PRO A 5 68.03 25.81 -10.96
N LEU A 6 66.96 25.64 -11.74
CA LEU A 6 65.71 24.89 -11.47
C LEU A 6 64.68 25.65 -10.59
N HIS A 7 63.38 25.75 -10.89
CA HIS A 7 62.47 24.88 -11.64
C HIS A 7 61.30 25.74 -12.18
N ALA A 8 60.83 25.49 -13.40
CA ALA A 8 59.49 25.87 -13.84
C ALA A 8 58.72 24.60 -14.18
N VAL A 9 57.87 24.18 -13.24
CA VAL A 9 56.94 23.05 -13.37
C VAL A 9 55.69 23.57 -14.08
N PRO A 10 55.32 23.07 -15.29
CA PRO A 10 54.02 23.39 -15.85
C PRO A 10 52.94 22.50 -15.22
N ALA A 11 51.80 23.13 -15.01
CA ALA A 11 50.71 22.76 -14.13
C ALA A 11 50.01 21.42 -14.45
N LEU A 12 49.71 20.66 -13.40
CA LEU A 12 48.61 19.69 -13.38
C LEU A 12 47.27 20.42 -13.46
N THR A 13 46.38 20.00 -14.37
CA THR A 13 44.94 19.93 -14.08
C THR A 13 44.28 18.90 -15.00
N ALA A 14 44.29 17.63 -14.60
CA ALA A 14 43.39 16.63 -15.17
C ALA A 14 42.08 16.67 -14.37
N VAL A 15 41.05 17.29 -14.94
CA VAL A 15 39.69 17.31 -14.37
C VAL A 15 39.07 15.94 -14.63
N LEU A 16 39.07 15.07 -13.61
CA LEU A 16 38.38 13.78 -13.65
C LEU A 16 36.92 14.01 -13.24
N LEU A 17 36.01 14.03 -14.22
CA LEU A 17 34.56 14.06 -14.00
C LEU A 17 34.11 12.72 -13.39
N LEU A 18 33.94 12.69 -12.06
CA LEU A 18 33.22 11.61 -11.38
C LEU A 18 31.72 11.79 -11.68
N ALA A 19 31.21 11.06 -12.66
CA ALA A 19 29.78 10.91 -12.87
C ALA A 19 29.23 10.00 -11.76
N SER A 20 28.89 10.60 -10.61
CA SER A 20 28.10 9.96 -9.56
C SER A 20 26.68 9.78 -10.07
N GLY A 21 26.43 8.69 -10.78
CA GLY A 21 25.07 8.23 -11.06
C GLY A 21 24.42 7.75 -9.77
N CYS A 22 23.85 8.67 -8.99
CA CYS A 22 22.85 8.33 -7.98
C CYS A 22 21.60 7.89 -8.74
N GLY A 23 21.53 6.59 -9.07
CA GLY A 23 20.25 5.96 -9.33
C GLY A 23 19.52 5.90 -8.00
N ASP A 24 18.63 6.86 -7.75
CA ASP A 24 17.57 6.72 -6.76
C ASP A 24 16.73 5.54 -7.24
N ALA A 25 17.05 4.35 -6.75
CA ALA A 25 16.13 3.23 -6.84
C ALA A 25 14.96 3.61 -5.92
N GLU A 26 13.96 4.28 -6.48
CA GLU A 26 12.65 4.38 -5.83
C GLU A 26 12.30 2.96 -5.38
N PRO A 27 12.00 2.74 -4.10
CA PRO A 27 11.57 1.43 -3.63
C PRO A 27 10.44 0.98 -4.54
N ALA A 28 10.63 -0.15 -5.24
CA ALA A 28 9.60 -0.68 -6.12
C ALA A 28 8.31 -0.79 -5.30
N GLU A 29 7.24 -0.18 -5.80
CA GLU A 29 5.94 -0.31 -5.15
C GLU A 29 5.61 -1.81 -5.04
N PRO A 30 5.13 -2.28 -3.87
CA PRO A 30 4.74 -3.67 -3.74
C PRO A 30 3.70 -4.04 -4.81
N ASP A 31 3.85 -5.23 -5.38
CA ASP A 31 2.92 -5.74 -6.40
C ASP A 31 1.53 -5.89 -5.77
N ARG A 32 0.55 -5.21 -6.37
CA ARG A 32 -0.86 -5.26 -5.93
C ARG A 32 -1.60 -6.45 -6.54
N GLY A 33 -0.94 -7.20 -7.42
CA GLY A 33 -1.52 -8.30 -8.14
C GLY A 33 -2.83 -7.92 -8.83
N LYS A 34 -3.77 -8.88 -8.88
CA LYS A 34 -5.09 -8.64 -9.47
C LYS A 34 -5.97 -7.83 -8.51
N VAL A 35 -6.53 -6.73 -9.00
CA VAL A 35 -7.44 -5.89 -8.21
C VAL A 35 -8.91 -6.24 -8.48
N PHE A 36 -9.66 -6.50 -7.40
CA PHE A 36 -11.09 -6.76 -7.41
C PHE A 36 -11.85 -5.55 -6.85
N ALA A 37 -12.95 -5.16 -7.49
CA ALA A 37 -13.81 -4.09 -6.99
C ALA A 37 -14.68 -4.56 -5.82
N ALA A 38 -15.09 -3.63 -4.95
CA ALA A 38 -15.86 -3.90 -3.74
C ALA A 38 -17.22 -4.59 -3.97
N ASP A 39 -17.81 -4.45 -5.16
CA ASP A 39 -19.09 -5.05 -5.55
C ASP A 39 -18.97 -6.52 -6.02
N ARG A 40 -17.77 -7.10 -5.93
CA ARG A 40 -17.49 -8.50 -6.31
C ARG A 40 -17.38 -9.39 -5.07
N PRO A 41 -18.48 -9.96 -4.56
CA PRO A 41 -18.47 -10.74 -3.32
C PRO A 41 -17.75 -12.10 -3.44
N ALA A 42 -17.48 -12.58 -4.66
CA ALA A 42 -16.76 -13.83 -4.90
C ALA A 42 -15.42 -13.53 -5.60
N ILE A 43 -14.34 -14.00 -4.98
CA ILE A 43 -12.96 -13.80 -5.44
C ILE A 43 -12.33 -15.16 -5.70
N GLU A 44 -11.77 -15.33 -6.89
CA GLU A 44 -11.03 -16.53 -7.28
C GLU A 44 -9.62 -16.17 -7.74
N VAL A 45 -8.63 -16.84 -7.15
CA VAL A 45 -7.19 -16.64 -7.40
C VAL A 45 -6.45 -17.97 -7.35
N ALA A 46 -5.24 -18.01 -7.91
CA ALA A 46 -4.35 -19.15 -7.78
C ALA A 46 -3.54 -19.10 -6.48
N ALA A 47 -3.16 -20.25 -5.94
CA ALA A 47 -2.21 -20.31 -4.82
C ALA A 47 -0.88 -19.61 -5.18
N GLY A 48 -0.34 -18.86 -4.23
CA GLY A 48 0.87 -18.06 -4.38
C GLY A 48 0.67 -16.67 -5.00
N ALA A 49 -0.52 -16.35 -5.51
CA ALA A 49 -0.81 -15.03 -6.10
C ALA A 49 -1.04 -13.96 -5.02
N GLU A 50 -0.62 -12.74 -5.34
CA GLU A 50 -1.10 -11.54 -4.64
C GLU A 50 -2.34 -10.99 -5.34
N PHE A 51 -3.25 -10.41 -4.56
CA PHE A 51 -4.44 -9.74 -5.07
C PHE A 51 -4.87 -8.63 -4.12
N SER A 52 -5.60 -7.64 -4.62
CA SER A 52 -6.15 -6.57 -3.80
C SER A 52 -7.67 -6.47 -3.92
N ILE A 53 -8.31 -6.05 -2.84
CA ILE A 53 -9.71 -5.60 -2.83
C ILE A 53 -9.69 -4.08 -2.80
N ARG A 54 -10.29 -3.45 -3.81
CA ARG A 54 -10.41 -2.00 -3.94
C ARG A 54 -11.73 -1.51 -3.36
N VAL A 55 -11.64 -0.60 -2.40
CA VAL A 55 -12.77 0.06 -1.74
C VAL A 55 -12.69 1.58 -1.93
N GLU A 56 -13.83 2.25 -1.90
CA GLU A 56 -13.86 3.71 -1.82
C GLU A 56 -13.33 4.16 -0.45
N ASP A 57 -12.50 5.21 -0.45
CA ASP A 57 -11.94 5.76 0.78
C ASP A 57 -11.81 7.29 0.71
N ASN A 58 -11.95 7.92 1.86
CA ASN A 58 -11.62 9.33 2.04
C ASN A 58 -10.93 9.49 3.39
N PRO A 59 -9.59 9.52 3.42
CA PRO A 59 -8.82 9.66 4.65
C PRO A 59 -9.15 10.94 5.43
N SER A 60 -9.68 11.99 4.79
CA SER A 60 -10.04 13.23 5.49
C SER A 60 -11.22 13.07 6.45
N THR A 61 -11.98 11.97 6.37
CA THR A 61 -13.08 11.69 7.31
C THR A 61 -12.58 11.10 8.63
N GLY A 62 -11.29 10.76 8.74
CA GLY A 62 -10.72 10.10 9.93
C GLY A 62 -11.16 8.66 10.13
N MET A 63 -11.88 8.07 9.17
CA MET A 63 -12.26 6.65 9.19
C MET A 63 -11.15 5.79 8.57
N THR A 64 -11.02 4.56 9.04
CA THR A 64 -10.07 3.58 8.51
C THR A 64 -10.78 2.30 8.09
N TRP A 65 -10.24 1.63 7.09
CA TRP A 65 -10.58 0.25 6.75
C TRP A 65 -9.72 -0.72 7.55
N ILE A 66 -10.31 -1.81 8.04
CA ILE A 66 -9.61 -2.93 8.68
C ILE A 66 -10.12 -4.26 8.13
N VAL A 67 -9.28 -5.30 8.24
CA VAL A 67 -9.73 -6.69 8.10
C VAL A 67 -10.33 -7.12 9.44
N GLU A 68 -11.58 -7.52 9.45
CA GLU A 68 -12.31 -7.87 10.67
C GLU A 68 -11.91 -9.24 11.21
N ASP A 69 -12.11 -9.41 12.52
CA ASP A 69 -12.17 -10.73 13.11
C ASP A 69 -13.52 -11.42 12.84
N PRO A 70 -13.53 -12.73 12.57
CA PRO A 70 -12.35 -13.58 12.42
C PRO A 70 -11.57 -13.24 11.14
N GLN A 71 -10.24 -13.12 11.26
CA GLN A 71 -9.35 -12.98 10.11
C GLN A 71 -9.55 -14.14 9.12
N PRO A 72 -9.24 -13.95 7.82
CA PRO A 72 -9.17 -15.07 6.88
C PRO A 72 -8.24 -16.15 7.43
N ASP A 73 -8.56 -17.40 7.12
CA ASP A 73 -7.73 -18.54 7.52
C ASP A 73 -6.30 -18.32 7.00
N PRO A 74 -5.29 -18.19 7.88
CA PRO A 74 -3.92 -17.87 7.48
C PRO A 74 -3.26 -18.99 6.66
N ALA A 75 -3.84 -20.21 6.62
CA ALA A 75 -3.42 -21.26 5.71
C ALA A 75 -3.91 -21.03 4.27
N VAL A 76 -4.96 -20.23 4.08
CA VAL A 76 -5.58 -19.93 2.77
C VAL A 76 -5.16 -18.55 2.27
N ALA A 77 -5.21 -17.52 3.11
CA ALA A 77 -4.85 -16.17 2.73
C ALA A 77 -4.36 -15.31 3.90
N ARG A 78 -3.42 -14.40 3.61
CA ARG A 78 -2.85 -13.46 4.59
C ARG A 78 -2.95 -12.03 4.08
N PHE A 79 -3.36 -11.12 4.95
CA PHE A 79 -3.29 -9.68 4.68
C PHE A 79 -1.83 -9.20 4.66
N GLN A 80 -1.47 -8.39 3.67
CA GLN A 80 -0.10 -7.91 3.45
C GLN A 80 0.01 -6.42 3.77
N ASP A 81 -0.77 -5.59 3.07
CA ASP A 81 -0.74 -4.14 3.24
C ASP A 81 -2.06 -3.48 2.80
N SER A 82 -2.16 -2.17 3.01
CA SER A 82 -3.17 -1.37 2.35
C SER A 82 -2.59 -0.06 1.84
N ARG A 83 -3.09 0.42 0.70
CA ARG A 83 -2.62 1.64 0.07
C ARG A 83 -3.76 2.52 -0.42
N TYR A 84 -3.72 3.80 -0.04
CA TYR A 84 -4.62 4.82 -0.55
C TYR A 84 -4.12 5.39 -1.88
N GLN A 85 -5.04 5.62 -2.81
CA GLN A 85 -4.85 6.28 -4.08
C GLN A 85 -5.89 7.41 -4.20
N PRO A 86 -5.48 8.69 -4.27
CA PRO A 86 -6.43 9.78 -4.48
C PRO A 86 -7.11 9.63 -5.84
N SER A 87 -8.35 10.09 -5.95
CA SER A 87 -9.02 10.18 -7.25
C SER A 87 -8.27 11.15 -8.18
N ALA A 88 -8.23 10.87 -9.48
CA ALA A 88 -7.55 11.74 -10.45
C ALA A 88 -8.11 13.19 -10.43
N SER A 89 -9.41 13.36 -10.21
CA SER A 89 -10.05 14.66 -10.05
C SER A 89 -9.74 15.36 -8.72
N GLY A 90 -9.24 14.61 -7.73
CA GLY A 90 -8.97 15.02 -6.36
C GLY A 90 -7.48 15.19 -6.04
N GLU A 91 -6.58 14.85 -6.96
CA GLU A 91 -5.15 14.97 -6.72
C GLU A 91 -4.75 16.41 -6.37
N GLY A 92 -4.03 16.58 -5.25
CA GLY A 92 -3.64 17.87 -4.71
C GLY A 92 -4.78 18.69 -4.07
N LYS A 93 -6.01 18.18 -3.99
CA LYS A 93 -7.16 18.86 -3.38
C LYS A 93 -7.45 18.33 -1.99
N ALA A 94 -7.40 19.21 -0.99
CA ALA A 94 -7.74 18.86 0.38
C ALA A 94 -9.18 18.32 0.48
N GLY A 95 -9.34 17.19 1.17
CA GLY A 95 -10.64 16.56 1.41
C GLY A 95 -11.20 15.73 0.26
N ALA A 96 -10.53 15.67 -0.88
CA ALA A 96 -10.95 14.81 -1.98
C ALA A 96 -10.69 13.33 -1.65
N GLY A 97 -11.71 12.50 -1.89
CA GLY A 97 -11.61 11.06 -1.72
C GLY A 97 -10.86 10.38 -2.88
N GLY A 98 -10.86 9.06 -2.83
CA GLY A 98 -10.23 8.17 -3.78
C GLY A 98 -10.53 6.72 -3.40
N THR A 99 -9.56 5.84 -3.62
CA THR A 99 -9.72 4.41 -3.36
C THR A 99 -8.62 3.87 -2.47
N ARG A 100 -8.93 2.81 -1.74
CA ARG A 100 -7.94 2.03 -0.99
C ARG A 100 -7.89 0.61 -1.53
N ASP A 101 -6.69 0.14 -1.83
CA ASP A 101 -6.42 -1.24 -2.18
C ASP A 101 -5.93 -1.97 -0.92
N LEU A 102 -6.63 -3.03 -0.51
CA LEU A 102 -6.22 -3.92 0.58
C LEU A 102 -5.63 -5.19 -0.04
N THR A 103 -4.33 -5.41 0.13
CA THR A 103 -3.57 -6.48 -0.53
C THR A 103 -3.49 -7.72 0.34
N PHE A 104 -3.67 -8.88 -0.29
CA PHE A 104 -3.62 -10.19 0.32
C PHE A 104 -2.73 -11.10 -0.50
N ARG A 105 -2.07 -12.04 0.18
CA ARG A 105 -1.38 -13.17 -0.44
C ARG A 105 -2.23 -14.42 -0.29
N ALA A 106 -2.50 -15.11 -1.41
CA ALA A 106 -3.12 -16.42 -1.41
C ALA A 106 -2.05 -17.48 -1.08
N GLU A 107 -2.18 -18.16 0.05
CA GLU A 107 -1.14 -19.04 0.60
C GLU A 107 -1.27 -20.46 0.03
N ALA A 108 -2.45 -21.06 0.12
CA ALA A 108 -2.72 -22.41 -0.38
C ALA A 108 -4.18 -22.58 -0.81
N ALA A 109 -4.44 -23.64 -1.58
CA ALA A 109 -5.78 -23.98 -2.04
C ALA A 109 -6.75 -24.17 -0.87
N GLY A 110 -7.95 -23.62 -1.02
CA GLY A 110 -8.95 -23.61 0.05
C GLY A 110 -9.98 -22.51 -0.15
N GLN A 111 -10.88 -22.38 0.82
CA GLN A 111 -11.89 -21.34 0.84
C GLN A 111 -11.88 -20.64 2.20
N THR A 112 -11.94 -19.32 2.19
CA THR A 112 -12.05 -18.53 3.41
C THR A 112 -12.90 -17.27 3.21
N ARG A 113 -13.28 -16.64 4.32
CA ARG A 113 -14.04 -15.39 4.31
C ARG A 113 -13.08 -14.24 4.57
N ILE A 114 -13.20 -13.17 3.77
CA ILE A 114 -12.60 -11.88 4.07
C ILE A 114 -13.74 -10.94 4.46
N ALA A 115 -13.64 -10.32 5.63
CA ALA A 115 -14.57 -9.30 6.09
C ALA A 115 -13.80 -8.00 6.31
N LEU A 116 -14.33 -6.90 5.79
CA LEU A 116 -13.74 -5.57 5.90
C LEU A 116 -14.71 -4.65 6.64
N ARG A 117 -14.20 -3.86 7.58
CA ARG A 117 -14.96 -2.81 8.27
C ARG A 117 -14.34 -1.45 8.04
N ARG A 118 -15.17 -0.46 7.76
CA ARG A 118 -14.81 0.96 7.84
C ARG A 118 -15.31 1.54 9.17
N CYS A 119 -14.41 2.03 10.00
CA CYS A 119 -14.76 2.57 11.32
C CYS A 119 -13.81 3.70 11.75
N LEU A 120 -14.24 4.50 12.74
CA LEU A 120 -13.34 5.40 13.45
C LEU A 120 -12.37 4.58 14.31
N PRO A 121 -11.10 5.02 14.47
CA PRO A 121 -10.10 4.29 15.27
C PRO A 121 -10.58 3.91 16.67
N THR A 122 -11.32 4.79 17.35
CA THR A 122 -11.90 4.55 18.68
C THR A 122 -12.90 3.39 18.68
N SER A 123 -13.70 3.24 17.62
CA SER A 123 -14.71 2.19 17.49
C SER A 123 -14.13 0.88 16.96
N CYS A 124 -13.03 0.92 16.20
CA CYS A 124 -12.32 -0.30 15.78
C CYS A 124 -11.52 -0.96 16.92
N THR A 125 -11.08 -0.18 17.93
CA THR A 125 -10.14 -0.64 18.98
C THR A 125 -10.84 -1.12 20.25
N ASN A 126 -11.95 -0.50 20.65
CA ASN A 126 -12.56 -0.74 21.98
C ASN A 126 -13.98 -1.32 21.93
N GLY A 127 -14.50 -1.68 20.75
CA GLY A 127 -15.87 -2.23 20.62
C GLY A 127 -17.00 -1.27 20.99
N GLU A 128 -16.70 -0.06 21.48
CA GLU A 128 -17.69 0.96 21.77
C GLU A 128 -18.14 1.66 20.47
N ILE A 129 -19.24 1.17 19.92
CA ILE A 129 -20.07 1.95 19.00
C ILE A 129 -21.00 2.82 19.85
N ARG A 130 -20.85 4.14 19.76
CA ARG A 130 -21.80 5.07 20.38
C ARG A 130 -23.18 4.89 19.72
N PRO A 131 -24.28 4.91 20.48
CA PRO A 131 -25.62 4.90 19.90
C PRO A 131 -25.75 6.00 18.84
N GLY A 132 -26.10 5.63 17.60
CA GLY A 132 -26.19 6.54 16.46
C GLY A 132 -24.95 6.64 15.56
N GLN A 133 -23.84 5.95 15.88
CA GLN A 133 -22.66 5.84 15.00
C GLN A 133 -22.60 4.52 14.21
N GLU A 134 -23.58 3.65 14.42
CA GLU A 134 -23.66 2.34 13.77
C GLU A 134 -23.95 2.45 12.26
N GLN A 135 -24.56 3.55 11.81
CA GLN A 135 -24.94 3.77 10.41
C GLN A 135 -23.76 4.23 9.54
N ASP A 136 -22.69 4.76 10.14
CA ASP A 136 -21.47 5.18 9.43
C ASP A 136 -20.46 4.03 9.27
N VAL A 137 -20.74 2.87 9.88
CA VAL A 137 -19.90 1.68 9.78
C VAL A 137 -20.27 0.90 8.53
N GLN A 138 -19.30 0.75 7.63
CA GLN A 138 -19.48 -0.05 6.42
C GLN A 138 -18.87 -1.43 6.64
N HIS A 139 -19.65 -2.48 6.40
CA HIS A 139 -19.17 -3.86 6.40
C HIS A 139 -19.24 -4.43 4.98
N LEU A 140 -18.12 -4.98 4.52
CA LEU A 140 -18.03 -5.67 3.23
C LEU A 140 -17.53 -7.08 3.48
N SER A 141 -18.07 -8.05 2.75
CA SER A 141 -17.69 -9.44 2.95
C SER A 141 -17.58 -10.20 1.64
N TYR A 142 -16.53 -11.02 1.57
CA TYR A 142 -16.09 -11.70 0.37
C TYR A 142 -15.84 -13.17 0.68
N THR A 143 -16.26 -14.04 -0.23
CA THR A 143 -15.83 -15.43 -0.28
C THR A 143 -14.62 -15.53 -1.19
N LEU A 144 -13.47 -15.90 -0.62
CA LEU A 144 -12.24 -16.16 -1.35
C LEU A 144 -12.13 -17.66 -1.61
N THR A 145 -11.94 -18.05 -2.87
CA THR A 145 -11.54 -19.40 -3.26
C THR A 145 -10.16 -19.37 -3.89
N VAL A 146 -9.22 -20.08 -3.29
CA VAL A 146 -7.87 -20.29 -3.81
C VAL A 146 -7.81 -21.65 -4.49
N ARG A 147 -7.36 -21.68 -5.74
CA ARG A 147 -7.24 -22.90 -6.56
C ARG A 147 -5.78 -23.31 -6.76
#